data_AF-A0A349SUD8-F1
#
_entry.id   AF-A0A349SUD8-F1
#
_cell.length_a   1.000
_cell.length_b   1.000
_cell.length_c   1.000
_cell.angle_alpha   90.00
_cell.angle_beta   90.00
_cell.angle_gamma   90.00
#
_symmetry.space_group_name_H-M   'P 1'
#
loop_
_entity.id
_entity.type
_entity.pdbx_description
1 polymer ?
#
loop_
_entity_poly.entity_id
_entity_poly.type
_entity_poly.pdbx_seq_one_letter_code
_entity_poly.pdbx_strand_id
1 'polypeptide(L)'
;MLLCQQKFSTDYTALLETLAHTDNLLLIQDLDGVCMPLVNDPLTRRLSPDYLRAAHALTPEFYVLTNGEHIGRRGINHLVDKALQQSGHGQYLPGLAAGGVQWQDHFGSVNHPGVSQAELDFLLSLAARFRTALQATLSSAPFDLAASDVTAILDAAILDNPVSPTININSCFSALQQDSDRIRRLQEATQSILMAALTEAEQQGLADSFFIHYAPNLGQGPDGERVKWATSADLGTTDFQFMLKGAVKEVGVLVILNRFYHRISGHYPLGADFNARQAPRDHSALLQLARDHFDPALMPRVVGVGDTLTSQPDPQHPATRLRGGSDRGFLSLVQALGEAFQSDNAVLFVDSSGGELTRPAIDPRRLASDPWQAAAGITDADDPLHLNFVFPGGYQQYTAFFCSLADKRAPSGE
;
A
#
# COMPACT_ATOMS: atom_id res chain seq x y z
N MET A 1 -11.94 21.88 14.19
CA MET A 1 -11.54 20.68 14.97
C MET A 1 -10.08 20.41 14.66
N LEU A 2 -9.25 20.04 15.64
CA LEU A 2 -7.89 19.56 15.37
C LEU A 2 -7.97 18.08 15.01
N LEU A 3 -7.52 17.73 13.80
CA LEU A 3 -7.58 16.37 13.29
C LEU A 3 -6.57 15.46 13.99
N CYS A 4 -5.37 15.99 14.28
CA CYS A 4 -4.29 15.22 14.91
C CYS A 4 -4.63 14.75 16.34
N GLN A 5 -5.60 15.39 16.98
CA GLN A 5 -6.09 15.04 18.32
C GLN A 5 -7.22 14.00 18.29
N GLN A 6 -7.78 13.71 17.11
CA GLN A 6 -8.83 12.71 16.99
C GLN A 6 -8.24 11.31 17.16
N LYS A 7 -9.07 10.40 17.67
CA LYS A 7 -8.68 9.01 17.89
C LYS A 7 -9.87 8.10 17.62
N PHE A 8 -9.75 7.25 16.61
CA PHE A 8 -10.83 6.38 16.12
C PHE A 8 -12.16 7.13 15.87
N SER A 9 -12.08 8.41 15.46
CA SER A 9 -13.28 9.21 15.23
C SER A 9 -14.07 8.69 14.02
N THR A 10 -15.39 8.80 14.11
CA THR A 10 -16.34 8.51 13.03
C THR A 10 -17.21 9.73 12.71
N ASP A 11 -16.83 10.92 13.19
CA ASP A 11 -17.49 12.19 12.84
C ASP A 11 -17.02 12.67 11.45
N TYR A 12 -17.52 11.99 10.42
CA TYR A 12 -17.18 12.30 9.04
C TYR A 12 -17.69 13.67 8.60
N THR A 13 -18.73 14.19 9.24
CA THR A 13 -19.23 15.54 8.97
C THR A 13 -18.20 16.58 9.39
N ALA A 14 -17.69 16.49 10.63
CA ALA A 14 -16.65 17.41 11.10
C ALA A 14 -15.35 17.25 10.31
N LEU A 15 -14.98 16.03 9.94
CA LEU A 15 -13.82 15.77 9.06
C LEU A 15 -14.03 16.45 7.70
N LEU A 16 -15.18 16.23 7.05
CA LEU A 16 -15.52 16.78 5.74
C LEU A 16 -15.47 18.31 5.76
N GLU A 17 -16.12 18.94 6.75
CA GLU A 17 -16.09 20.40 6.89
C GLU A 17 -14.66 20.93 7.09
N THR A 18 -13.87 20.25 7.93
CA THR A 18 -12.49 20.68 8.21
C THR A 18 -11.60 20.58 6.96
N LEU A 19 -11.68 19.48 6.21
CA LEU A 19 -10.89 19.30 5.00
C LEU A 19 -11.37 20.21 3.86
N ALA A 20 -12.68 20.40 3.70
CA ALA A 20 -13.23 21.28 2.66
C ALA A 20 -12.73 22.73 2.79
N HIS A 21 -12.54 23.22 4.01
CA HIS A 21 -12.05 24.58 4.30
C HIS A 21 -10.53 24.65 4.56
N THR A 22 -9.78 23.58 4.28
CA THR A 22 -8.32 23.61 4.39
C THR A 22 -7.72 24.16 3.09
N ASP A 23 -7.04 25.31 3.16
CA ASP A 23 -6.43 25.96 1.99
C ASP A 23 -5.26 25.16 1.41
N ASN A 24 -4.33 24.73 2.28
CA ASN A 24 -3.12 23.99 1.89
C ASN A 24 -3.27 22.51 2.26
N LEU A 25 -3.94 21.75 1.40
CA LEU A 25 -4.26 20.33 1.60
C LEU A 25 -3.43 19.43 0.68
N LEU A 26 -2.95 18.31 1.22
CA LEU A 26 -2.34 17.23 0.46
C LEU A 26 -2.93 15.88 0.91
N LEU A 27 -3.56 15.17 -0.02
CA LEU A 27 -4.13 13.84 0.18
C LEU A 27 -3.18 12.79 -0.43
N ILE A 28 -2.76 11.83 0.37
CA ILE A 28 -1.93 10.68 -0.06
C ILE A 28 -2.64 9.41 0.38
N GLN A 29 -3.00 8.53 -0.55
CA GLN A 29 -3.70 7.29 -0.21
C GLN A 29 -3.15 6.06 -0.94
N ASP A 30 -3.29 4.89 -0.30
CA ASP A 30 -3.30 3.62 -1.03
C ASP A 30 -4.62 3.45 -1.81
N LEU A 31 -4.73 2.40 -2.61
CA LEU A 31 -5.86 2.14 -3.50
C LEU A 31 -6.63 0.88 -3.10
N ASP A 32 -5.94 -0.26 -3.08
CA ASP A 32 -6.52 -1.55 -2.72
C ASP A 32 -7.00 -1.53 -1.28
N GLY A 33 -8.24 -1.92 -1.03
CA GLY A 33 -8.88 -1.84 0.29
C GLY A 33 -9.33 -0.43 0.71
N VAL A 34 -8.77 0.62 0.12
CA VAL A 34 -9.12 2.03 0.41
C VAL A 34 -10.25 2.53 -0.49
N CYS A 35 -10.08 2.51 -1.82
CA CYS A 35 -11.07 3.01 -2.78
C CYS A 35 -11.66 1.92 -3.68
N MET A 36 -11.18 0.68 -3.54
CA MET A 36 -11.69 -0.50 -4.24
C MET A 36 -11.56 -1.73 -3.33
N PRO A 37 -12.38 -2.78 -3.53
CA PRO A 37 -12.35 -3.95 -2.66
C PRO A 37 -11.05 -4.75 -2.80
N LEU A 38 -10.64 -5.40 -1.72
CA LEU A 38 -9.68 -6.49 -1.77
C LEU A 38 -10.36 -7.73 -2.38
N VAL A 39 -9.76 -8.28 -3.43
CA VAL A 39 -10.28 -9.44 -4.17
C VAL A 39 -9.20 -10.51 -4.29
N ASN A 40 -9.58 -11.76 -4.53
CA ASN A 40 -8.63 -12.86 -4.74
C ASN A 40 -7.88 -12.75 -6.06
N ASP A 41 -8.57 -12.33 -7.14
CA ASP A 41 -7.95 -12.11 -8.46
C ASP A 41 -7.93 -10.60 -8.77
N PRO A 42 -6.75 -9.96 -8.79
CA PRO A 42 -6.59 -8.55 -9.13
C PRO A 42 -7.25 -8.11 -10.45
N LEU A 43 -7.52 -9.02 -11.40
CA LEU A 43 -8.22 -8.71 -12.65
C LEU A 43 -9.73 -8.45 -12.49
N THR A 44 -10.32 -8.90 -11.38
CA THR A 44 -11.76 -8.71 -11.10
C THR A 44 -12.06 -7.37 -10.43
N ARG A 45 -11.02 -6.67 -9.95
CA ARG A 45 -11.12 -5.34 -9.34
C ARG A 45 -11.83 -4.34 -10.25
N ARG A 46 -12.50 -3.38 -9.62
CA ARG A 46 -13.21 -2.28 -10.29
C ARG A 46 -13.01 -0.99 -9.52
N LEU A 47 -12.77 0.09 -10.25
CA LEU A 47 -12.84 1.45 -9.75
C LEU A 47 -14.18 2.06 -10.12
N SER A 48 -14.71 2.90 -9.23
CA SER A 48 -15.92 3.67 -9.50
C SER A 48 -15.59 4.84 -10.44
N PRO A 49 -16.35 5.06 -11.52
CA PRO A 49 -16.23 6.28 -12.33
C PRO A 49 -16.42 7.56 -11.52
N ASP A 50 -17.26 7.52 -10.48
CA ASP A 50 -17.53 8.67 -9.61
C ASP A 50 -16.31 9.01 -8.78
N TYR A 51 -15.62 7.99 -8.26
CA TYR A 51 -14.35 8.14 -7.56
C TYR A 51 -13.28 8.76 -8.47
N LEU A 52 -13.18 8.31 -9.74
CA LEU A 52 -12.22 8.88 -10.69
C LEU A 52 -12.51 10.35 -10.98
N ARG A 53 -13.78 10.73 -11.13
CA ARG A 53 -14.17 12.15 -11.29
C ARG A 53 -13.81 12.97 -10.05
N ALA A 54 -14.06 12.44 -8.86
CA ALA A 54 -13.67 13.08 -7.59
C ALA A 54 -12.15 13.25 -7.46
N ALA A 55 -11.37 12.22 -7.79
CA ALA A 55 -9.91 12.26 -7.77
C ALA A 55 -9.36 13.31 -8.75
N HIS A 56 -9.96 13.39 -9.94
CA HIS A 56 -9.62 14.42 -10.91
C HIS A 56 -9.98 15.83 -10.40
N ALA A 57 -11.16 16.01 -9.82
CA ALA A 57 -11.58 17.31 -9.26
C ALA A 57 -10.71 17.78 -8.08
N LEU A 58 -10.11 16.85 -7.33
CA LEU A 58 -9.16 17.13 -6.26
C LEU A 58 -7.73 17.32 -6.77
N THR A 59 -7.48 17.24 -8.08
CA THR A 59 -6.18 17.58 -8.64
C THR A 59 -5.94 19.09 -8.46
N PRO A 60 -4.74 19.50 -8.02
CA PRO A 60 -3.52 18.70 -7.83
C PRO A 60 -3.16 18.43 -6.35
N GLU A 61 -4.15 18.37 -5.47
CA GLU A 61 -4.00 18.10 -4.03
C GLU A 61 -3.99 16.59 -3.71
N PHE A 62 -4.31 15.75 -4.69
CA PHE A 62 -4.48 14.31 -4.52
C PHE A 62 -3.39 13.50 -5.22
N TYR A 63 -2.80 12.54 -4.50
CA TYR A 63 -1.84 11.57 -5.03
C TYR A 63 -2.10 10.17 -4.47
N VAL A 64 -1.82 9.17 -5.31
CA VAL A 64 -1.81 7.77 -4.89
C VAL A 64 -0.41 7.34 -4.47
N LEU A 65 -0.33 6.39 -3.55
CA LEU A 65 0.89 5.77 -3.06
C LEU A 65 0.61 4.29 -2.76
N THR A 66 0.89 3.43 -3.74
CA THR A 66 0.49 2.01 -3.69
C THR A 66 1.65 1.05 -3.95
N ASN A 67 1.51 -0.19 -3.47
CA ASN A 67 2.41 -1.29 -3.82
C ASN A 67 2.04 -1.94 -5.16
N GLY A 68 0.79 -1.79 -5.61
CA GLY A 68 0.38 -2.16 -6.98
C GLY A 68 1.09 -1.30 -8.03
N GLU A 69 0.93 -1.63 -9.31
CA GLU A 69 1.53 -0.88 -10.41
C GLU A 69 0.52 -0.01 -11.15
N HIS A 70 0.98 1.10 -11.71
CA HIS A 70 0.20 1.90 -12.67
C HIS A 70 0.01 1.15 -13.99
N ILE A 71 1.06 0.48 -14.48
CA ILE A 71 1.09 -0.16 -15.79
C ILE A 71 0.94 -1.68 -15.72
N GLY A 72 0.91 -2.32 -16.90
CA GLY A 72 0.78 -3.76 -17.03
C GLY A 72 -0.68 -4.20 -17.05
N ARG A 73 -0.89 -5.50 -17.29
CA ARG A 73 -2.23 -6.09 -17.47
C ARG A 73 -3.13 -5.91 -16.25
N ARG A 74 -2.54 -5.92 -15.06
CA ARG A 74 -3.21 -5.77 -13.75
C ARG A 74 -3.03 -4.38 -13.14
N GLY A 75 -2.42 -3.47 -13.88
CA GLY A 75 -2.11 -2.12 -13.41
C GLY A 75 -3.34 -1.23 -13.28
N ILE A 76 -3.19 -0.18 -12.48
CA ILE A 76 -4.25 0.79 -12.19
C ILE A 76 -4.77 1.48 -13.45
N ASN A 77 -3.91 1.79 -14.42
CA ASN A 77 -4.34 2.44 -15.66
C ASN A 77 -5.36 1.59 -16.44
N HIS A 78 -5.20 0.27 -16.43
CA HIS A 78 -6.19 -0.62 -17.06
C HIS A 78 -7.55 -0.56 -16.35
N LEU A 79 -7.56 -0.41 -15.02
CA LEU A 79 -8.78 -0.23 -14.24
C LEU A 79 -9.44 1.12 -14.53
N VAL A 80 -8.64 2.19 -14.68
CA VAL A 80 -9.12 3.51 -15.09
C VAL A 80 -9.77 3.44 -16.46
N ASP A 81 -9.08 2.87 -17.46
CA ASP A 81 -9.59 2.76 -18.82
C ASP A 81 -10.90 1.96 -18.87
N LYS A 82 -10.97 0.86 -18.12
CA LYS A 82 -12.17 0.01 -18.01
C LYS A 82 -13.33 0.75 -17.35
N ALA A 83 -13.08 1.53 -16.30
CA ALA A 83 -14.10 2.30 -15.60
C ALA A 83 -14.64 3.44 -16.47
N LEU A 84 -13.78 4.11 -17.24
CA LEU A 84 -14.15 5.22 -18.12
C LEU A 84 -14.66 4.76 -19.50
N GLN A 85 -14.47 3.48 -19.84
CA GLN A 85 -14.78 2.89 -21.16
C GLN A 85 -14.05 3.56 -22.33
N GLN A 86 -12.92 4.19 -22.05
CA GLN A 86 -12.03 4.87 -23.00
C GLN A 86 -10.65 5.02 -22.36
N SER A 87 -9.64 5.43 -23.13
CA SER A 87 -8.35 5.77 -22.53
C SER A 87 -8.51 6.95 -21.56
N GLY A 88 -8.02 6.78 -20.35
CA GLY A 88 -8.11 7.76 -19.27
C GLY A 88 -7.18 8.97 -19.42
N HIS A 89 -6.65 9.30 -20.59
CA HIS A 89 -5.72 10.41 -20.79
C HIS A 89 -6.20 11.70 -20.09
N GLY A 90 -5.40 12.20 -19.15
CA GLY A 90 -5.70 13.38 -18.34
C GLY A 90 -6.48 13.09 -17.04
N GLN A 91 -6.97 11.86 -16.86
CA GLN A 91 -7.75 11.37 -15.71
C GLN A 91 -7.10 10.15 -15.03
N TYR A 92 -5.87 9.79 -15.41
CA TYR A 92 -5.13 8.78 -14.66
C TYR A 92 -4.81 9.27 -13.26
N LEU A 93 -4.71 8.35 -12.30
CA LEU A 93 -4.42 8.68 -10.92
C LEU A 93 -2.92 9.04 -10.79
N PRO A 94 -2.57 10.29 -10.44
CA PRO A 94 -1.18 10.70 -10.32
C PRO A 94 -0.58 10.20 -9.01
N GLY A 95 0.73 9.97 -8.99
CA GLY A 95 1.46 9.59 -7.79
C GLY A 95 2.38 8.40 -8.01
N LEU A 96 2.59 7.65 -6.95
CA LEU A 96 3.59 6.59 -6.86
C LEU A 96 2.97 5.21 -6.75
N ALA A 97 3.54 4.29 -7.50
CA ALA A 97 3.21 2.88 -7.54
C ALA A 97 4.48 2.04 -7.29
N ALA A 98 4.32 0.72 -7.26
CA ALA A 98 5.36 -0.26 -7.00
C ALA A 98 6.15 0.04 -5.72
N GLY A 99 5.47 0.50 -4.66
CA GLY A 99 6.09 0.84 -3.38
C GLY A 99 6.89 2.15 -3.40
N GLY A 100 6.70 3.03 -4.38
CA GLY A 100 7.35 4.35 -4.38
C GLY A 100 8.38 4.58 -5.49
N VAL A 101 8.60 3.62 -6.39
CA VAL A 101 9.62 3.72 -7.45
C VAL A 101 9.05 4.00 -8.83
N GLN A 102 7.74 3.75 -9.04
CA GLN A 102 7.08 4.03 -10.31
C GLN A 102 6.25 5.30 -10.18
N TRP A 103 6.74 6.39 -10.77
CA TRP A 103 6.03 7.66 -10.79
C TRP A 103 5.15 7.77 -12.03
N GLN A 104 3.96 8.35 -11.86
CA GLN A 104 3.03 8.67 -12.93
C GLN A 104 2.40 10.06 -12.73
N ASP A 105 2.25 10.80 -13.83
CA ASP A 105 1.40 11.99 -13.89
C ASP A 105 -0.04 11.67 -14.35
N HIS A 106 -0.94 12.65 -14.28
CA HIS A 106 -2.35 12.44 -14.66
C HIS A 106 -2.57 12.20 -16.16
N PHE A 107 -1.54 12.40 -17.00
CA PHE A 107 -1.59 12.10 -18.44
C PHE A 107 -1.20 10.65 -18.76
N GLY A 108 -0.66 9.91 -17.78
CA GLY A 108 -0.19 8.54 -17.94
C GLY A 108 1.30 8.46 -18.31
N SER A 109 2.06 9.53 -18.14
CA SER A 109 3.52 9.51 -18.34
C SER A 109 4.17 8.79 -17.16
N VAL A 110 4.72 7.60 -17.40
CA VAL A 110 5.34 6.76 -16.37
C VAL A 110 6.85 6.80 -16.47
N ASN A 111 7.53 6.90 -15.33
CA ASN A 111 8.97 6.71 -15.23
C ASN A 111 9.36 6.00 -13.91
N HIS A 112 10.64 5.60 -13.83
CA HIS A 112 11.19 4.85 -12.70
C HIS A 112 12.47 5.51 -12.16
N PRO A 113 12.36 6.64 -11.44
CA PRO A 113 13.52 7.43 -11.05
C PRO A 113 14.50 6.62 -10.18
N GLY A 114 15.78 6.62 -10.58
CA GLY A 114 16.85 5.90 -9.87
C GLY A 114 16.93 4.39 -10.16
N VAL A 115 16.10 3.86 -11.07
CA VAL A 115 16.11 2.45 -11.44
C VAL A 115 16.90 2.25 -12.75
N SER A 116 17.81 1.28 -12.76
CA SER A 116 18.62 0.94 -13.92
C SER A 116 17.90 -0.01 -14.88
N GLN A 117 18.33 -0.03 -16.15
CA GLN A 117 17.79 -0.97 -17.13
C GLN A 117 18.07 -2.43 -16.74
N ALA A 118 19.24 -2.72 -16.17
CA ALA A 118 19.60 -4.06 -15.73
C ALA A 118 18.67 -4.58 -14.61
N GLU A 119 18.26 -3.71 -13.70
CA GLU A 119 17.27 -4.05 -12.67
C GLU A 119 15.90 -4.36 -13.30
N LEU A 120 15.43 -3.52 -14.25
CA LEU A 120 14.16 -3.73 -14.95
C LEU A 120 14.15 -5.04 -15.75
N ASP A 121 15.23 -5.32 -16.49
CA ASP A 121 15.36 -6.54 -17.29
C ASP A 121 15.35 -7.79 -16.40
N PHE A 122 15.99 -7.73 -15.23
CA PHE A 122 15.94 -8.81 -14.26
C PHE A 122 14.52 -9.06 -13.75
N LEU A 123 13.80 -8.01 -13.32
CA LEU A 123 12.41 -8.11 -12.84
C LEU A 123 11.47 -8.70 -13.89
N LEU A 124 11.57 -8.24 -15.15
CA LEU A 124 10.76 -8.75 -16.26
C LEU A 124 10.96 -10.26 -16.49
N SER A 125 12.13 -10.80 -16.15
CA SER A 125 12.41 -12.22 -16.28
C SER A 125 11.81 -13.09 -15.16
N LEU A 126 11.44 -12.50 -14.02
CA LEU A 126 11.05 -13.26 -12.83
C LEU A 126 9.69 -13.93 -12.95
N ALA A 127 8.72 -13.33 -13.64
CA ALA A 127 7.37 -13.90 -13.74
C ALA A 127 7.38 -15.32 -14.33
N ALA A 128 8.17 -15.53 -15.39
CA ALA A 128 8.34 -16.86 -16.00
C ALA A 128 9.05 -17.84 -15.05
N ARG A 129 10.07 -17.38 -14.32
CA ARG A 129 10.82 -18.21 -13.35
C ARG A 129 9.93 -18.62 -12.17
N PHE A 130 9.19 -17.68 -11.60
CA PHE A 130 8.23 -17.93 -10.52
C PHE A 130 7.16 -18.92 -10.95
N ARG A 131 6.64 -18.80 -12.18
CA ARG A 131 5.70 -19.80 -12.72
C ARG A 131 6.31 -21.19 -12.75
N THR A 132 7.52 -21.35 -13.29
CA THR A 132 8.18 -22.67 -13.37
C THR A 132 8.46 -23.24 -11.97
N ALA A 133 8.97 -22.43 -11.05
CA ALA A 133 9.29 -22.87 -9.70
C ALA A 133 8.02 -23.27 -8.92
N LEU A 134 6.98 -22.43 -8.94
CA LEU A 134 5.72 -22.71 -8.25
C LEU A 134 5.00 -23.91 -8.85
N GLN A 135 5.06 -24.10 -10.19
CA GLN A 135 4.55 -25.30 -10.84
C GLN A 135 5.22 -26.56 -10.27
N ALA A 136 6.55 -26.57 -10.20
CA ALA A 136 7.30 -27.70 -9.65
C ALA A 136 6.95 -27.98 -8.18
N THR A 137 6.75 -26.92 -7.38
CA THR A 137 6.30 -27.03 -5.98
C THR A 137 4.92 -27.67 -5.89
N LEU A 138 3.92 -27.16 -6.62
CA LEU A 138 2.53 -27.60 -6.51
C LEU A 138 2.31 -29.02 -7.08
N SER A 139 3.12 -29.43 -8.05
CA SER A 139 3.05 -30.76 -8.67
C SER A 139 3.79 -31.86 -7.90
N SER A 140 4.50 -31.52 -6.82
CA SER A 140 5.28 -32.48 -6.04
C SER A 140 4.69 -32.68 -4.64
N ALA A 141 5.06 -33.77 -3.97
CA ALA A 141 4.74 -33.97 -2.56
C ALA A 141 5.27 -32.78 -1.72
N PRO A 142 4.51 -32.28 -0.72
CA PRO A 142 3.26 -32.84 -0.18
C PRO A 142 1.97 -32.27 -0.82
N PHE A 143 2.07 -31.55 -1.95
CA PHE A 143 0.91 -30.93 -2.58
C PHE A 143 0.24 -31.85 -3.59
N ASP A 144 1.03 -32.46 -4.49
CA ASP A 144 0.61 -33.45 -5.50
C ASP A 144 -0.69 -33.05 -6.23
N LEU A 145 -0.81 -31.77 -6.60
CA LEU A 145 -2.01 -31.24 -7.26
C LEU A 145 -2.09 -31.72 -8.72
N ALA A 146 -3.31 -31.91 -9.22
CA ALA A 146 -3.54 -32.30 -10.61
C ALA A 146 -3.07 -31.20 -11.58
N ALA A 147 -2.55 -31.60 -12.74
CA ALA A 147 -1.96 -30.66 -13.71
C ALA A 147 -2.93 -29.56 -14.19
N SER A 148 -4.23 -29.89 -14.32
CA SER A 148 -5.28 -28.91 -14.65
C SER A 148 -5.41 -27.83 -13.57
N ASP A 149 -5.40 -28.25 -12.30
CA ASP A 149 -5.58 -27.36 -11.16
C ASP A 149 -4.35 -26.47 -10.98
N VAL A 150 -3.15 -27.05 -11.13
CA VAL A 150 -1.89 -26.29 -11.12
C VAL A 150 -1.89 -25.21 -12.17
N THR A 151 -2.32 -25.51 -13.41
CA THR A 151 -2.36 -24.51 -14.49
C THR A 151 -3.27 -23.34 -14.15
N ALA A 152 -4.50 -23.61 -13.69
CA ALA A 152 -5.45 -22.58 -13.29
C ALA A 152 -4.93 -21.74 -12.10
N ILE A 153 -4.31 -22.38 -11.11
CA ILE A 153 -3.69 -21.71 -9.96
C ILE A 153 -2.59 -20.75 -10.43
N LEU A 154 -1.68 -21.20 -11.30
CA LEU A 154 -0.55 -20.38 -11.78
C LEU A 154 -1.00 -19.14 -12.56
N ASP A 155 -2.09 -19.25 -13.32
CA ASP A 155 -2.65 -18.12 -14.08
C ASP A 155 -3.20 -17.00 -13.17
N ALA A 156 -3.71 -17.38 -12.00
CA ALA A 156 -4.16 -16.44 -10.98
C ALA A 156 -3.01 -15.97 -10.08
N ALA A 157 -2.11 -16.89 -9.68
CA ALA A 157 -1.10 -16.64 -8.65
C ALA A 157 0.10 -15.81 -9.14
N ILE A 158 0.50 -15.99 -10.40
CA ILE A 158 1.65 -15.28 -10.94
C ILE A 158 1.20 -13.93 -11.50
N LEU A 159 1.52 -12.87 -10.77
CA LEU A 159 1.27 -11.50 -11.22
C LEU A 159 2.51 -11.01 -11.97
N ASP A 160 2.37 -10.82 -13.28
CA ASP A 160 3.37 -10.39 -14.26
C ASP A 160 3.64 -8.88 -14.22
N ASN A 161 3.64 -8.33 -13.01
CA ASN A 161 3.93 -6.95 -12.67
C ASN A 161 5.38 -6.59 -13.10
N PRO A 162 5.57 -5.64 -14.04
CA PRO A 162 6.89 -5.30 -14.59
C PRO A 162 7.97 -4.89 -13.59
N VAL A 163 7.60 -4.25 -12.48
CA VAL A 163 8.53 -3.71 -11.48
C VAL A 163 8.28 -4.23 -10.05
N SER A 164 7.22 -4.98 -9.83
CA SER A 164 6.99 -5.75 -8.60
C SER A 164 6.44 -7.17 -8.86
N PRO A 165 7.18 -8.05 -9.56
CA PRO A 165 6.75 -9.44 -9.81
C PRO A 165 6.31 -10.11 -8.52
N THR A 166 5.11 -10.69 -8.53
CA THR A 166 4.45 -11.16 -7.31
C THR A 166 3.93 -12.58 -7.47
N ILE A 167 4.09 -13.39 -6.42
CA ILE A 167 3.37 -14.64 -6.24
C ILE A 167 2.26 -14.39 -5.22
N ASN A 168 1.01 -14.38 -5.69
CA ASN A 168 -0.20 -14.29 -4.87
C ASN A 168 -0.75 -15.70 -4.63
N ILE A 169 -0.61 -16.23 -3.42
CA ILE A 169 -0.99 -17.62 -3.11
C ILE A 169 -2.45 -17.76 -2.64
N ASN A 170 -3.27 -16.69 -2.65
CA ASN A 170 -4.69 -16.79 -2.27
C ASN A 170 -5.43 -17.83 -3.12
N SER A 171 -5.15 -17.87 -4.43
CA SER A 171 -5.80 -18.82 -5.35
C SER A 171 -5.52 -20.29 -5.01
N CYS A 172 -4.43 -20.57 -4.28
CA CYS A 172 -4.05 -21.92 -3.88
C CYS A 172 -4.92 -22.46 -2.73
N PHE A 173 -5.49 -21.59 -1.89
CA PHE A 173 -6.05 -22.03 -0.60
C PHE A 173 -7.29 -22.89 -0.72
N SER A 174 -8.13 -22.65 -1.74
CA SER A 174 -9.27 -23.52 -2.03
C SER A 174 -8.82 -24.94 -2.38
N ALA A 175 -7.78 -25.08 -3.21
CA ALA A 175 -7.21 -26.37 -3.57
C ALA A 175 -6.52 -27.08 -2.38
N LEU A 176 -6.02 -26.30 -1.41
CA LEU A 176 -5.45 -26.81 -0.17
C LEU A 176 -6.48 -27.08 0.94
N GLN A 177 -7.78 -26.97 0.63
CA GLN A 177 -8.89 -27.20 1.57
C GLN A 177 -8.83 -26.32 2.83
N GLN A 178 -8.17 -25.16 2.75
CA GLN A 178 -7.96 -24.26 3.89
C GLN A 178 -7.21 -24.92 5.07
N ASP A 179 -6.42 -25.97 4.80
CA ASP A 179 -5.57 -26.61 5.81
C ASP A 179 -4.38 -25.70 6.16
N SER A 180 -4.31 -25.24 7.41
CA SER A 180 -3.31 -24.27 7.85
C SER A 180 -1.87 -24.78 7.75
N ASP A 181 -1.65 -26.08 7.94
CA ASP A 181 -0.31 -26.67 7.85
C ASP A 181 0.14 -26.76 6.39
N ARG A 182 -0.77 -27.12 5.48
CA ARG A 182 -0.48 -27.11 4.03
C ARG A 182 -0.26 -25.69 3.52
N ILE A 183 -1.08 -24.73 3.96
CA ILE A 183 -0.92 -23.31 3.60
C ILE A 183 0.42 -22.78 4.10
N ARG A 184 0.79 -23.06 5.35
CA ARG A 184 2.07 -22.64 5.90
C ARG A 184 3.25 -23.22 5.11
N ARG A 185 3.21 -24.51 4.75
CA ARG A 185 4.23 -25.11 3.89
C ARG A 185 4.31 -24.42 2.53
N LEU A 186 3.19 -24.00 1.96
CA LEU A 186 3.17 -23.24 0.71
C LEU A 186 3.79 -21.85 0.88
N GLN A 187 3.53 -21.17 2.00
CA GLN A 187 4.18 -19.89 2.33
C GLN A 187 5.71 -20.06 2.42
N GLU A 188 6.19 -21.11 3.11
CA GLU A 188 7.62 -21.41 3.28
C GLU A 188 8.29 -21.74 1.92
N ALA A 189 7.61 -22.52 1.08
CA ALA A 189 8.08 -22.84 -0.27
C ALA A 189 8.12 -21.59 -1.17
N THR A 190 7.09 -20.74 -1.10
CA THR A 190 7.00 -19.50 -1.88
C THR A 190 8.10 -18.52 -1.46
N GLN A 191 8.33 -18.36 -0.15
CA GLN A 191 9.45 -17.57 0.37
C GLN A 191 10.79 -18.07 -0.20
N SER A 192 10.99 -19.39 -0.21
CA SER A 192 12.23 -19.99 -0.72
C SER A 192 12.45 -19.70 -2.22
N ILE A 193 11.38 -19.68 -3.03
CA ILE A 193 11.45 -19.29 -4.45
C ILE A 193 11.96 -17.85 -4.60
N LEU A 194 11.44 -16.91 -3.81
CA LEU A 194 11.87 -15.51 -3.88
C LEU A 194 13.29 -15.31 -3.34
N MET A 195 13.69 -16.04 -2.29
CA MET A 195 15.06 -16.00 -1.76
C MET A 195 16.08 -16.54 -2.78
N ALA A 196 15.72 -17.57 -3.55
CA ALA A 196 16.55 -18.05 -4.66
C ALA A 196 16.72 -16.95 -5.72
N ALA A 197 15.66 -16.22 -6.07
CA ALA A 197 15.74 -15.09 -6.99
C ALA A 197 16.64 -13.95 -6.46
N LEU A 198 16.64 -13.66 -5.14
CA LEU A 198 17.59 -12.70 -4.55
C LEU A 198 19.04 -13.17 -4.74
N THR A 199 19.30 -14.46 -4.51
CA THR A 199 20.64 -15.04 -4.66
C THR A 199 21.10 -15.00 -6.13
N GLU A 200 20.20 -15.25 -7.07
CA GLU A 200 20.49 -15.12 -8.51
C GLU A 200 20.77 -13.67 -8.92
N ALA A 201 20.06 -12.70 -8.35
CA ALA A 201 20.31 -11.28 -8.59
C ALA A 201 21.74 -10.89 -8.15
N GLU A 202 22.16 -11.34 -6.96
CA GLU A 202 23.52 -11.12 -6.46
C GLU A 202 24.58 -11.70 -7.40
N GLN A 203 24.36 -12.92 -7.91
CA GLN A 203 25.26 -13.58 -8.87
C GLN A 203 25.37 -12.83 -10.21
N GLN A 204 24.34 -12.06 -10.58
CA GLN A 204 24.32 -11.22 -11.78
C GLN A 204 24.86 -9.80 -11.54
N GLY A 205 25.42 -9.53 -10.36
CA GLY A 205 25.97 -8.21 -10.00
C GLY A 205 24.89 -7.20 -9.58
N LEU A 206 23.67 -7.66 -9.32
CA LEU A 206 22.55 -6.85 -8.81
C LEU A 206 22.38 -7.04 -7.30
N ALA A 207 23.50 -7.29 -6.59
CA ALA A 207 23.50 -7.31 -5.14
C ALA A 207 22.91 -6.00 -4.59
N ASP A 208 22.18 -6.09 -3.48
CA ASP A 208 21.49 -4.95 -2.86
C ASP A 208 20.47 -4.21 -3.74
N SER A 209 20.09 -4.75 -4.90
CA SER A 209 19.11 -4.09 -5.77
C SER A 209 17.67 -4.37 -5.38
N PHE A 210 17.42 -5.47 -4.67
CA PHE A 210 16.07 -5.98 -4.40
C PHE A 210 15.85 -6.40 -2.94
N PHE A 211 14.59 -6.59 -2.59
CA PHE A 211 14.13 -7.19 -1.33
C PHE A 211 12.80 -7.91 -1.55
N ILE A 212 12.36 -8.69 -0.56
CA ILE A 212 11.05 -9.34 -0.58
C ILE A 212 10.10 -8.57 0.34
N HIS A 213 8.97 -8.16 -0.20
CA HIS A 213 7.86 -7.58 0.55
C HIS A 213 6.76 -8.62 0.75
N TYR A 214 6.24 -8.70 1.97
CA TYR A 214 5.15 -9.60 2.35
C TYR A 214 3.91 -8.80 2.70
N ALA A 215 2.75 -9.19 2.16
CA ALA A 215 1.47 -8.59 2.53
C ALA A 215 0.42 -9.65 2.91
N PRO A 216 -0.20 -9.52 4.10
CA PRO A 216 0.27 -8.75 5.27
C PRO A 216 1.61 -9.26 5.82
N ASN A 217 2.35 -8.40 6.55
CA ASN A 217 3.56 -8.76 7.31
C ASN A 217 3.43 -8.43 8.81
N LEU A 218 4.43 -8.83 9.60
CA LEU A 218 4.55 -8.57 11.04
C LEU A 218 5.71 -7.60 11.36
N GLY A 219 6.01 -6.68 10.44
CA GLY A 219 7.07 -5.68 10.58
C GLY A 219 8.47 -6.21 10.25
N GLN A 220 9.50 -5.46 10.64
CA GLN A 220 10.91 -5.77 10.33
C GLN A 220 11.56 -6.66 11.40
N GLY A 221 12.27 -7.70 10.97
CA GLY A 221 13.14 -8.56 11.77
C GLY A 221 14.61 -8.52 11.30
N PRO A 222 15.48 -9.37 11.88
CA PRO A 222 16.91 -9.39 11.56
C PRO A 222 17.20 -9.65 10.07
N ASP A 223 16.38 -10.48 9.43
CA ASP A 223 16.54 -10.91 8.03
C ASP A 223 15.64 -10.13 7.05
N GLY A 224 15.07 -9.00 7.48
CA GLY A 224 14.10 -8.21 6.73
C GLY A 224 12.67 -8.38 7.21
N GLU A 225 11.69 -8.21 6.33
CA GLU A 225 10.27 -8.29 6.70
C GLU A 225 9.89 -9.67 7.26
N ARG A 226 9.08 -9.67 8.32
CA ARG A 226 8.56 -10.90 8.93
C ARG A 226 7.30 -11.37 8.21
N VAL A 227 7.35 -12.58 7.70
CA VAL A 227 6.16 -13.30 7.21
C VAL A 227 5.16 -13.49 8.36
N LYS A 228 3.89 -13.27 8.07
CA LYS A 228 2.79 -13.64 8.94
C LYS A 228 2.37 -15.06 8.59
N TRP A 229 2.83 -16.06 9.33
CA TRP A 229 2.52 -17.46 9.02
C TRP A 229 1.04 -17.80 9.24
N ALA A 230 0.51 -18.69 8.41
CA ALA A 230 -0.85 -19.18 8.56
C ALA A 230 -1.03 -19.95 9.89
N THR A 231 -2.24 -19.83 10.44
CA THR A 231 -2.72 -20.52 11.63
C THR A 231 -4.13 -21.05 11.37
N SER A 232 -4.71 -21.78 12.32
CA SER A 232 -6.10 -22.25 12.21
C SER A 232 -7.14 -21.11 12.17
N ALA A 233 -6.78 -19.90 12.57
CA ALA A 233 -7.67 -18.74 12.63
C ALA A 233 -7.37 -17.67 11.56
N ASP A 234 -6.23 -17.76 10.87
CA ASP A 234 -5.70 -16.68 10.04
C ASP A 234 -4.84 -17.25 8.91
N LEU A 235 -5.10 -16.82 7.68
CA LEU A 235 -4.38 -17.30 6.49
C LEU A 235 -2.96 -16.72 6.39
N GLY A 236 -2.65 -15.65 7.13
CA GLY A 236 -1.33 -15.06 7.15
C GLY A 236 -0.99 -14.27 5.87
N THR A 237 0.28 -14.30 5.47
CA THR A 237 0.83 -13.65 4.27
C THR A 237 0.36 -14.39 3.02
N THR A 238 -0.15 -13.65 2.06
CA THR A 238 -0.72 -14.18 0.82
C THR A 238 -0.03 -13.64 -0.41
N ASP A 239 0.58 -12.46 -0.29
CA ASP A 239 1.27 -11.78 -1.37
C ASP A 239 2.77 -11.74 -1.07
N PHE A 240 3.54 -12.34 -1.98
CA PHE A 240 4.99 -12.41 -1.94
C PHE A 240 5.53 -11.61 -3.11
N GLN A 241 5.96 -10.38 -2.86
CA GLN A 241 6.36 -9.43 -3.90
C GLN A 241 7.87 -9.29 -3.92
N PHE A 242 8.47 -9.40 -5.11
CA PHE A 242 9.88 -9.14 -5.33
C PHE A 242 10.04 -7.69 -5.76
N MET A 243 10.61 -6.85 -4.91
CA MET A 243 10.58 -5.40 -5.08
C MET A 243 11.99 -4.79 -5.12
N LEU A 244 12.11 -3.64 -5.79
CA LEU A 244 13.33 -2.84 -5.81
C LEU A 244 13.67 -2.30 -4.43
N LYS A 245 14.91 -2.44 -3.98
CA LYS A 245 15.35 -1.93 -2.67
C LYS A 245 15.11 -0.44 -2.58
N GLY A 246 14.47 0.01 -1.50
CA GLY A 246 14.03 1.40 -1.34
C GLY A 246 12.60 1.66 -1.84
N ALA A 247 11.95 0.71 -2.51
CA ALA A 247 10.51 0.74 -2.79
C ALA A 247 9.69 0.53 -1.51
N VAL A 248 9.77 1.51 -0.62
CA VAL A 248 9.00 1.59 0.62
C VAL A 248 8.09 2.80 0.51
N LYS A 249 6.77 2.60 0.67
CA LYS A 249 5.77 3.66 0.52
C LYS A 249 6.11 4.92 1.33
N GLU A 250 6.69 4.73 2.50
CA GLU A 250 7.11 5.81 3.38
C GLU A 250 7.95 6.90 2.68
N VAL A 251 8.94 6.50 1.88
CA VAL A 251 9.76 7.46 1.14
C VAL A 251 8.94 8.22 0.09
N GLY A 252 7.92 7.57 -0.47
CA GLY A 252 7.01 8.16 -1.44
C GLY A 252 6.28 9.39 -0.90
N VAL A 253 6.06 9.50 0.41
CA VAL A 253 5.51 10.71 1.03
C VAL A 253 6.41 11.91 0.78
N LEU A 254 7.72 11.78 0.98
CA LEU A 254 8.66 12.88 0.75
C LEU A 254 8.83 13.21 -0.74
N VAL A 255 8.76 12.20 -1.62
CA VAL A 255 8.79 12.42 -3.08
C VAL A 255 7.56 13.22 -3.54
N ILE A 256 6.37 12.84 -3.07
CA ILE A 256 5.12 13.56 -3.36
C ILE A 256 5.19 14.97 -2.77
N LEU A 257 5.61 15.11 -1.51
CA LEU A 257 5.74 16.40 -0.84
C LEU A 257 6.73 17.32 -1.54
N ASN A 258 7.88 16.81 -1.99
CA ASN A 258 8.89 17.57 -2.76
C ASN A 258 8.29 18.14 -4.06
N ARG A 259 7.45 17.36 -4.76
CA ARG A 259 6.72 17.81 -5.96
C ARG A 259 5.62 18.80 -5.64
N PHE A 260 4.90 18.58 -4.54
CA PHE A 260 3.88 19.51 -4.06
C PHE A 260 4.49 20.88 -3.73
N TYR A 261 5.65 20.90 -3.04
CA TYR A 261 6.40 22.12 -2.75
C TYR A 261 6.85 22.85 -4.02
N HIS A 262 7.34 22.13 -5.03
CA HIS A 262 7.70 22.73 -6.30
C HIS A 262 6.51 23.40 -6.99
N ARG A 263 5.32 22.79 -6.93
CA ARG A 263 4.12 23.40 -7.50
C ARG A 263 3.81 24.76 -6.84
N ILE A 264 3.91 24.84 -5.51
CA ILE A 264 3.52 26.05 -4.76
C ILE A 264 4.62 27.13 -4.74
N SER A 265 5.89 26.74 -4.79
CA SER A 265 7.04 27.65 -4.60
C SER A 265 7.95 27.79 -5.82
N GLY A 266 7.81 26.93 -6.83
CA GLY A 266 8.75 26.80 -7.96
C GLY A 266 10.08 26.11 -7.60
N HIS A 267 10.25 25.64 -6.36
CA HIS A 267 11.49 25.01 -5.89
C HIS A 267 11.23 23.59 -5.36
N TYR A 268 12.13 22.65 -5.66
CA TYR A 268 12.16 21.31 -5.08
C TYR A 268 13.08 21.30 -3.85
N PRO A 269 12.57 21.26 -2.61
CA PRO A 269 13.41 21.32 -1.41
C PRO A 269 14.46 20.21 -1.30
N LEU A 270 14.16 19.04 -1.87
CA LEU A 270 15.06 17.88 -1.91
C LEU A 270 15.79 17.72 -3.26
N GLY A 271 15.59 18.66 -4.19
CA GLY A 271 16.06 18.58 -5.58
C GLY A 271 15.08 17.87 -6.52
N ALA A 272 15.12 18.21 -7.81
CA ALA A 272 14.18 17.71 -8.83
C ALA A 272 14.28 16.19 -9.05
N ASP A 273 15.47 15.63 -8.85
CA ASP A 273 15.78 14.22 -9.08
C ASP A 273 15.62 13.34 -7.83
N PHE A 274 15.17 13.90 -6.70
CA PHE A 274 14.98 13.14 -5.46
C PHE A 274 14.01 11.98 -5.66
N ASN A 275 14.45 10.79 -5.25
CA ASN A 275 13.71 9.56 -5.44
C ASN A 275 14.00 8.53 -4.35
N ALA A 276 13.28 7.41 -4.40
CA ALA A 276 13.32 6.38 -3.37
C ALA A 276 14.69 5.72 -3.16
N ARG A 277 15.59 5.78 -4.15
CA ARG A 277 16.92 5.15 -4.11
C ARG A 277 17.95 5.98 -3.34
N GLN A 278 17.73 7.29 -3.27
CA GLN A 278 18.62 8.23 -2.59
C GLN A 278 18.17 8.52 -1.16
N ALA A 279 16.92 8.22 -0.83
CA ALA A 279 16.35 8.55 0.46
C ALA A 279 16.93 7.69 1.60
N PRO A 280 17.02 8.24 2.82
CA PRO A 280 17.22 7.44 4.01
C PRO A 280 16.13 6.35 4.15
N ARG A 281 16.50 5.21 4.73
CA ARG A 281 15.54 4.11 4.98
C ARG A 281 14.97 4.09 6.39
N ASP A 282 15.61 4.83 7.29
CA ASP A 282 15.18 4.94 8.67
C ASP A 282 14.16 6.07 8.82
N HIS A 283 13.09 5.79 9.56
CA HIS A 283 12.00 6.73 9.80
C HIS A 283 12.49 8.07 10.40
N SER A 284 13.40 8.01 11.38
CA SER A 284 13.92 9.22 12.02
C SER A 284 14.78 10.04 11.06
N ALA A 285 15.54 9.38 10.19
CA ALA A 285 16.33 10.04 9.16
C ALA A 285 15.46 10.66 8.06
N LEU A 286 14.33 10.04 7.69
CA LEU A 286 13.35 10.63 6.78
C LEU A 286 12.70 11.88 7.38
N LEU A 287 12.30 11.81 8.66
CA LEU A 287 11.75 12.97 9.36
C LEU A 287 12.78 14.10 9.50
N GLN A 288 14.04 13.76 9.79
CA GLN A 288 15.11 14.74 9.88
C GLN A 288 15.38 15.39 8.52
N LEU A 289 15.46 14.61 7.44
CA LEU A 289 15.57 15.12 6.08
C LEU A 289 14.43 16.10 5.78
N ALA A 290 13.21 15.81 6.22
CA ALA A 290 12.11 16.73 6.04
C ALA A 290 12.32 18.05 6.79
N ARG A 291 12.68 17.98 8.08
CA ARG A 291 12.93 19.16 8.93
C ARG A 291 14.03 20.07 8.39
N ASP A 292 15.05 19.49 7.80
CA ASP A 292 16.21 20.23 7.31
C ASP A 292 15.92 21.00 6.01
N HIS A 293 14.92 20.56 5.23
CA HIS A 293 14.72 21.05 3.86
C HIS A 293 13.37 21.71 3.60
N PHE A 294 12.28 21.28 4.22
CA PHE A 294 10.96 21.85 3.96
C PHE A 294 10.68 23.08 4.82
N ASP A 295 10.22 24.17 4.20
CA ASP A 295 9.78 25.38 4.91
C ASP A 295 8.47 25.11 5.68
N PRO A 296 8.46 25.20 7.02
CA PRO A 296 7.25 25.00 7.82
C PRO A 296 6.07 25.90 7.43
N ALA A 297 6.32 27.11 6.92
CA ALA A 297 5.26 28.03 6.52
C ALA A 297 4.49 27.55 5.27
N LEU A 298 5.09 26.66 4.48
CA LEU A 298 4.50 26.09 3.27
C LEU A 298 3.99 24.65 3.47
N MET A 299 4.17 24.08 4.67
CA MET A 299 3.79 22.70 4.93
C MET A 299 2.28 22.51 4.80
N PRO A 300 1.80 21.65 3.87
CA PRO A 300 0.39 21.34 3.79
C PRO A 300 -0.04 20.54 5.01
N ARG A 301 -1.33 20.62 5.32
CA ARG A 301 -1.98 19.57 6.06
C ARG A 301 -1.99 18.31 5.19
N VAL A 302 -1.28 17.29 5.62
CA VAL A 302 -1.22 16.00 4.94
C VAL A 302 -2.25 15.05 5.54
N VAL A 303 -3.05 14.43 4.69
CA VAL A 303 -3.97 13.35 5.06
C VAL A 303 -3.47 12.06 4.42
N GLY A 304 -3.05 11.11 5.26
CA GLY A 304 -2.63 9.78 4.86
C GLY A 304 -3.79 8.79 4.99
N VAL A 305 -4.05 7.99 3.96
CA VAL A 305 -5.15 7.01 3.98
C VAL A 305 -4.66 5.62 3.59
N GLY A 306 -4.87 4.65 4.48
CA GLY A 306 -4.51 3.25 4.25
C GLY A 306 -5.55 2.27 4.80
N ASP A 307 -5.34 0.99 4.54
CA ASP A 307 -6.22 -0.12 4.94
C ASP A 307 -5.46 -1.27 5.64
N THR A 308 -4.14 -1.37 5.42
CA THR A 308 -3.34 -2.53 5.80
C THR A 308 -2.39 -2.19 6.94
N LEU A 309 -2.86 -2.46 8.16
CA LEU A 309 -2.08 -2.46 9.39
C LEU A 309 -2.22 -3.81 10.10
N THR A 310 -1.15 -4.23 10.78
CA THR A 310 -1.20 -5.41 11.64
C THR A 310 -0.63 -5.10 13.02
N SER A 311 -1.22 -5.71 14.04
CA SER A 311 -0.64 -5.82 15.38
C SER A 311 -0.99 -7.17 16.00
N GLN A 312 0.02 -7.97 16.32
CA GLN A 312 -0.15 -9.27 16.96
C GLN A 312 0.82 -9.43 18.13
N PRO A 313 0.48 -10.19 19.18
CA PRO A 313 1.46 -10.56 20.21
C PRO A 313 2.66 -11.28 19.59
N ASP A 314 3.87 -10.95 20.02
CA ASP A 314 5.06 -11.74 19.65
C ASP A 314 4.92 -13.15 20.27
N PRO A 315 4.92 -14.22 19.45
CA PRO A 315 4.84 -15.59 19.97
C PRO A 315 5.98 -15.94 20.93
N GLN A 316 7.16 -15.31 20.79
CA GLN A 316 8.31 -15.54 21.66
C GLN A 316 8.28 -14.68 22.92
N HIS A 317 7.68 -13.48 22.83
CA HIS A 317 7.58 -12.53 23.93
C HIS A 317 6.16 -11.95 24.00
N PRO A 318 5.16 -12.67 24.56
CA PRO A 318 3.75 -12.29 24.47
C PRO A 318 3.38 -10.91 25.07
N ALA A 319 4.26 -10.34 25.90
CA ALA A 319 4.13 -8.98 26.42
C ALA A 319 4.48 -7.89 25.38
N THR A 320 5.07 -8.26 24.26
CA THR A 320 5.45 -7.37 23.16
C THR A 320 4.56 -7.61 21.94
N ARG A 321 4.47 -6.60 21.07
CA ARG A 321 3.65 -6.62 19.86
C ARG A 321 4.54 -6.58 18.62
N LEU A 322 4.28 -7.49 17.69
CA LEU A 322 4.79 -7.39 16.32
C LEU A 322 3.80 -6.57 15.50
N ARG A 323 4.31 -5.50 14.89
CA ARG A 323 3.51 -4.50 14.18
C ARG A 323 4.02 -4.35 12.77
N GLY A 324 3.12 -4.50 11.80
CA GLY A 324 3.45 -4.43 10.39
C GLY A 324 2.32 -3.83 9.57
N GLY A 325 2.24 -4.27 8.32
CA GLY A 325 1.32 -3.75 7.32
C GLY A 325 2.01 -2.81 6.35
N SER A 326 1.63 -2.90 5.08
CA SER A 326 2.26 -2.15 3.99
C SER A 326 2.08 -0.63 4.15
N ASP A 327 1.00 -0.19 4.78
CA ASP A 327 0.70 1.24 4.98
C ASP A 327 1.42 1.87 6.17
N ARG A 328 1.88 1.04 7.12
CA ARG A 328 2.34 1.51 8.44
C ARG A 328 3.41 2.58 8.33
N GLY A 329 4.46 2.35 7.55
CA GLY A 329 5.59 3.28 7.45
C GLY A 329 5.17 4.66 6.96
N PHE A 330 4.37 4.71 5.88
CA PHE A 330 3.96 6.00 5.32
C PHE A 330 2.94 6.73 6.19
N LEU A 331 2.00 6.01 6.82
CA LEU A 331 1.05 6.62 7.76
C LEU A 331 1.78 7.16 9.01
N SER A 332 2.77 6.43 9.51
CA SER A 332 3.65 6.90 10.59
C SER A 332 4.41 8.16 10.20
N LEU A 333 4.93 8.25 8.97
CA LEU A 333 5.61 9.45 8.50
C LEU A 333 4.66 10.63 8.33
N VAL A 334 3.44 10.42 7.82
CA VAL A 334 2.42 11.47 7.76
C VAL A 334 2.11 12.03 9.16
N GLN A 335 1.94 11.16 10.16
CA GLN A 335 1.74 11.58 11.55
C GLN A 335 2.94 12.38 12.06
N ALA A 336 4.16 11.84 11.91
CA ALA A 336 5.39 12.48 12.41
C ALA A 336 5.66 13.84 11.76
N LEU A 337 5.35 14.01 10.46
CA LEU A 337 5.39 15.30 9.79
C LEU A 337 4.39 16.28 10.42
N GLY A 338 3.18 15.83 10.73
CA GLY A 338 2.14 16.65 11.37
C GLY A 338 2.57 17.19 12.73
N GLU A 339 3.23 16.35 13.51
CA GLU A 339 3.79 16.71 14.81
C GLU A 339 4.98 17.67 14.67
N ALA A 340 5.92 17.36 13.76
CA ALA A 340 7.14 18.14 13.57
C ALA A 340 6.90 19.55 13.00
N PHE A 341 5.91 19.69 12.12
CA PHE A 341 5.60 20.94 11.44
C PHE A 341 4.33 21.63 11.96
N GLN A 342 3.65 21.02 12.95
CA GLN A 342 2.41 21.53 13.52
C GLN A 342 1.30 21.75 12.46
N SER A 343 1.27 20.92 11.41
CA SER A 343 0.37 21.07 10.26
C SER A 343 -0.99 20.38 10.41
N ASP A 344 -1.30 19.85 11.62
CA ASP A 344 -2.57 19.19 11.96
C ASP A 344 -2.93 18.07 10.96
N ASN A 345 -1.95 17.23 10.63
CA ASN A 345 -2.11 16.07 9.75
C ASN A 345 -3.08 15.05 10.35
N ALA A 346 -3.62 14.19 9.47
CA ALA A 346 -4.53 13.12 9.86
C ALA A 346 -4.17 11.79 9.19
N VAL A 347 -4.31 10.70 9.95
CA VAL A 347 -4.25 9.32 9.50
C VAL A 347 -5.67 8.76 9.48
N LEU A 348 -6.13 8.36 8.30
CA LEU A 348 -7.43 7.74 8.06
C LEU A 348 -7.20 6.26 7.76
N PHE A 349 -7.99 5.41 8.41
CA PHE A 349 -7.95 3.97 8.20
C PHE A 349 -9.27 3.47 7.62
N VAL A 350 -9.21 2.76 6.49
CA VAL A 350 -10.37 2.15 5.85
C VAL A 350 -10.42 0.67 6.19
N ASP A 351 -11.56 0.20 6.70
CA ASP A 351 -11.73 -1.21 7.00
C ASP A 351 -11.90 -2.02 5.70
N SER A 352 -10.88 -2.78 5.34
CA SER A 352 -10.89 -3.61 4.13
C SER A 352 -11.35 -5.05 4.38
N SER A 353 -11.86 -5.38 5.57
CA SER A 353 -12.30 -6.75 5.92
C SER A 353 -13.56 -7.22 5.20
N GLY A 354 -14.32 -6.30 4.57
CA GLY A 354 -15.54 -6.62 3.82
C GLY A 354 -15.30 -7.21 2.42
N GLY A 355 -14.04 -7.38 2.02
CA GLY A 355 -13.65 -7.94 0.72
C GLY A 355 -13.64 -9.48 0.68
N GLU A 356 -13.02 -10.03 -0.36
CA GLU A 356 -12.87 -11.48 -0.52
C GLU A 356 -11.71 -12.06 0.32
N LEU A 357 -10.80 -11.20 0.79
CA LEU A 357 -9.65 -11.57 1.60
C LEU A 357 -9.98 -11.45 3.09
N THR A 358 -9.62 -12.47 3.88
CA THR A 358 -9.78 -12.45 5.33
C THR A 358 -8.83 -11.44 5.97
N ARG A 359 -9.38 -10.37 6.56
CA ARG A 359 -8.63 -9.36 7.32
C ARG A 359 -9.29 -9.11 8.69
N PRO A 360 -8.53 -8.67 9.70
CA PRO A 360 -9.12 -8.12 10.92
C PRO A 360 -10.09 -6.98 10.58
N ALA A 361 -11.25 -6.96 11.25
CA ALA A 361 -12.31 -5.98 11.06
C ALA A 361 -12.37 -5.02 12.25
N ILE A 362 -12.79 -3.78 12.03
CA ILE A 362 -13.16 -2.84 13.07
C ILE A 362 -14.56 -3.22 13.59
N ASP A 363 -14.73 -3.47 14.89
CA ASP A 363 -16.07 -3.63 15.50
C ASP A 363 -16.66 -2.25 15.86
N PRO A 364 -17.57 -1.67 15.04
CA PRO A 364 -18.09 -0.32 15.29
C PRO A 364 -18.85 -0.21 16.60
N ARG A 365 -19.38 -1.32 17.14
CA ARG A 365 -20.15 -1.32 18.39
C ARG A 365 -19.25 -1.13 19.62
N ARG A 366 -17.95 -1.40 19.48
CA ARG A 366 -16.96 -1.31 20.56
C ARG A 366 -16.10 -0.06 20.47
N LEU A 367 -16.08 0.66 19.35
CA LEU A 367 -15.23 1.84 19.16
C LEU A 367 -15.33 2.87 20.31
N ALA A 368 -16.54 3.12 20.82
CA ALA A 368 -16.76 4.10 21.88
C ALA A 368 -16.40 3.59 23.29
N SER A 369 -16.48 2.28 23.55
CA SER A 369 -16.33 1.71 24.89
C SER A 369 -14.98 1.00 25.09
N ASP A 370 -14.46 0.37 24.04
CA ASP A 370 -13.22 -0.40 24.03
C ASP A 370 -12.60 -0.36 22.61
N PRO A 371 -12.01 0.79 22.21
CA PRO A 371 -11.47 0.99 20.86
C PRO A 371 -10.34 0.01 20.50
N TRP A 372 -9.59 -0.48 21.49
CA TRP A 372 -8.48 -1.39 21.25
C TRP A 372 -8.95 -2.80 20.96
N GLN A 373 -10.00 -3.25 21.65
CA GLN A 373 -10.66 -4.50 21.29
C GLN A 373 -11.45 -4.37 19.98
N ALA A 374 -11.98 -3.17 19.68
CA ALA A 374 -12.63 -2.88 18.41
C ALA A 374 -11.66 -3.00 17.22
N ALA A 375 -10.39 -2.64 17.40
CA ALA A 375 -9.35 -2.69 16.37
C ALA A 375 -8.34 -3.84 16.57
N ALA A 376 -8.75 -4.91 17.26
CA ALA A 376 -7.87 -6.04 17.55
C ALA A 376 -7.31 -6.68 16.26
N GLY A 377 -5.99 -6.88 16.21
CA GLY A 377 -5.30 -7.41 15.04
C GLY A 377 -4.83 -6.34 14.05
N ILE A 378 -5.33 -5.11 14.17
CA ILE A 378 -4.98 -3.94 13.33
C ILE A 378 -3.96 -3.06 14.06
N THR A 379 -4.30 -2.68 15.29
CA THR A 379 -3.47 -1.82 16.17
C THR A 379 -3.70 -2.22 17.63
N ASP A 380 -3.00 -1.56 18.56
CA ASP A 380 -3.07 -1.84 19.99
C ASP A 380 -2.78 -0.58 20.83
N ALA A 381 -2.98 -0.68 22.14
CA ALA A 381 -2.90 0.48 23.04
C ALA A 381 -1.53 1.16 23.10
N ASP A 382 -0.46 0.41 22.81
CA ASP A 382 0.92 0.87 22.84
C ASP A 382 1.47 1.16 21.43
N ASP A 383 0.60 1.17 20.41
CA ASP A 383 0.98 1.47 19.03
C ASP A 383 1.25 2.98 18.87
N PRO A 384 2.47 3.39 18.48
CA PRO A 384 2.79 4.80 18.29
C PRO A 384 2.04 5.44 17.11
N LEU A 385 1.56 4.63 16.17
CA LEU A 385 0.72 5.11 15.07
C LEU A 385 -0.72 5.28 15.58
N HIS A 386 -1.21 6.51 15.54
CA HIS A 386 -2.56 6.88 15.93
C HIS A 386 -3.49 6.94 14.73
N LEU A 387 -4.57 6.16 14.75
CA LEU A 387 -5.62 6.25 13.74
C LEU A 387 -6.58 7.36 14.14
N ASN A 388 -6.55 8.49 13.43
CA ASN A 388 -7.37 9.65 13.78
C ASN A 388 -8.85 9.40 13.44
N PHE A 389 -9.09 8.86 12.24
CA PHE A 389 -10.43 8.49 11.75
C PHE A 389 -10.42 7.07 11.21
N VAL A 390 -11.52 6.36 11.41
CA VAL A 390 -11.72 5.01 10.88
C VAL A 390 -13.00 4.94 10.08
N PHE A 391 -13.02 4.13 9.02
CA PHE A 391 -14.18 3.88 8.16
C PHE A 391 -14.59 2.39 8.25
N PRO A 392 -15.37 1.98 9.26
CA PRO A 392 -15.81 0.58 9.42
C PRO A 392 -16.75 0.10 8.30
N GLY A 393 -17.35 1.02 7.55
CA GLY A 393 -18.12 0.70 6.33
C GLY A 393 -17.24 0.44 5.10
N GLY A 394 -15.92 0.44 5.27
CA GLY A 394 -14.93 0.13 4.26
C GLY A 394 -14.90 1.09 3.07
N TYR A 395 -14.38 0.60 1.94
CA TYR A 395 -14.11 1.43 0.76
C TYR A 395 -15.35 2.16 0.23
N GLN A 396 -16.55 1.60 0.39
CA GLN A 396 -17.79 2.25 -0.05
C GLN A 396 -18.10 3.50 0.79
N GLN A 397 -17.91 3.41 2.10
CA GLN A 397 -18.08 4.56 3.00
C GLN A 397 -17.01 5.63 2.72
N TYR A 398 -15.76 5.20 2.56
CA TYR A 398 -14.65 6.11 2.27
C TYR A 398 -14.83 6.81 0.93
N THR A 399 -15.17 6.08 -0.15
CA THR A 399 -15.35 6.67 -1.47
C THR A 399 -16.53 7.64 -1.52
N ALA A 400 -17.63 7.36 -0.81
CA ALA A 400 -18.73 8.32 -0.68
C ALA A 400 -18.29 9.62 0.02
N PHE A 401 -17.53 9.50 1.11
CA PHE A 401 -16.92 10.64 1.78
C PHE A 401 -15.97 11.41 0.86
N PHE A 402 -15.09 10.72 0.13
CA PHE A 402 -14.12 11.31 -0.79
C PHE A 402 -14.80 12.07 -1.94
N CYS A 403 -15.85 11.50 -2.53
CA CYS A 403 -16.67 12.21 -3.53
C CYS A 403 -17.32 13.46 -2.93
N SER A 404 -17.84 13.38 -1.71
CA SER A 404 -18.45 14.54 -1.03
C SER A 404 -17.43 15.64 -0.73
N LEU A 405 -16.18 15.27 -0.43
CA LEU A 405 -15.07 16.22 -0.27
C LEU A 405 -14.75 16.91 -1.59
N ALA A 406 -14.63 16.16 -2.69
CA ALA A 406 -14.42 16.71 -4.01
C ALA A 406 -15.53 17.70 -4.41
N ASP A 407 -16.80 17.34 -4.18
CA ASP A 407 -17.95 18.19 -4.49
C ASP A 407 -17.94 19.50 -3.69
N LYS A 408 -17.56 19.46 -2.41
CA LYS A 408 -17.47 20.67 -1.57
C LYS A 408 -16.29 21.58 -1.90
N ARG A 409 -15.19 21.00 -2.39
CA ARG A 409 -13.99 21.75 -2.82
C ARG A 409 -14.09 22.23 -4.26
N ALA A 410 -15.05 21.71 -5.03
CA ALA A 410 -15.30 22.20 -6.38
C ALA A 410 -15.59 23.71 -6.32
N PRO A 411 -14.98 24.51 -7.21
CA PRO A 411 -15.27 25.94 -7.26
C PRO A 411 -16.78 26.11 -7.43
N SER A 412 -17.41 26.84 -6.50
CA SER A 412 -18.81 27.23 -6.64
C SER A 412 -18.91 27.97 -7.97
N GLY A 413 -19.63 27.39 -8.93
CA GLY A 413 -19.68 27.93 -10.30
C GLY A 413 -19.96 29.43 -10.29
N GLU A 414 -19.00 30.20 -10.80
CA GLU A 414 -19.22 31.59 -11.20
C GLU A 414 -20.03 31.66 -12.51
#